data_AF-A0A538SQE1-F1
#
_entry.id   AF-A0A538SQE1-F1
#
_cell.length_a   1.000
_cell.length_b   1.000
_cell.length_c   1.000
_cell.angle_alpha   90.00
_cell.angle_beta   90.00
_cell.angle_gamma   90.00
#
_symmetry.space_group_name_H-M   'P 1'
#
loop_
_entity.id
_entity.type
_entity.pdbx_description
1 polymer ?
#
loop_
_entity_poly.entity_id
_entity_poly.type
_entity_poly.pdbx_seq_one_letter_code
_entity_poly.pdbx_strand_id
1 'polypeptide(L)'
;MIRDARERGRSLAVFFLAVGPELFRDLEDAGLVEPGEPARERAQDEWECFALYACVRGLVAAGGFGLETVDAVDSLHEAVAERWGLEGADPERLAARRARVAARYAEYGEIGQAAGKNAALASRRLAEAAARHMAGPSSPAPELVETVGALHDALAEGAAEAVRRAGHDGTPEG
;
A
#
# COMPACT_ATOMS: atom_id res chain seq x y z
N MET A 1 8.76 20.90 17.08
CA MET A 1 7.44 20.35 16.67
C MET A 1 7.34 20.16 15.15
N ILE A 2 8.36 19.60 14.47
CA ILE A 2 8.33 19.22 13.03
C ILE A 2 9.06 17.88 12.78
N ARG A 3 9.50 17.17 13.84
CA ARG A 3 10.31 15.94 13.70
C ARG A 3 9.49 14.65 13.56
N ASP A 4 8.18 14.66 13.82
CA ASP A 4 7.41 13.43 13.98
C ASP A 4 6.75 12.94 12.65
N ALA A 5 6.13 13.81 11.86
CA ALA A 5 5.37 13.37 10.66
C ALA A 5 6.24 12.77 9.54
N ARG A 6 7.33 13.45 9.16
CA ARG A 6 8.24 12.93 8.12
C ARG A 6 8.95 11.64 8.56
N GLU A 7 9.31 11.55 9.83
CA GLU A 7 9.93 10.34 10.38
C GLU A 7 8.95 9.16 10.37
N ARG A 8 7.69 9.37 10.80
CA ARG A 8 6.60 8.39 10.63
C ARG A 8 6.46 7.94 9.18
N GLY A 9 6.45 8.87 8.22
CA GLY A 9 6.39 8.57 6.78
C GLY A 9 7.55 7.69 6.28
N ARG A 10 8.78 8.00 6.70
CA ARG A 10 9.96 7.19 6.36
C ARG A 10 9.96 5.81 7.01
N SER A 11 9.59 5.71 8.28
CA SER A 11 9.46 4.42 8.98
C SER A 11 8.43 3.53 8.30
N LEU A 12 7.32 4.13 7.83
CA LEU A 12 6.31 3.42 7.06
C LEU A 12 6.82 2.99 5.68
N ALA A 13 7.66 3.80 5.03
CA ALA A 13 8.31 3.42 3.79
C ALA A 13 9.25 2.22 3.97
N VAL A 14 10.02 2.19 5.07
CA VAL A 14 10.88 1.04 5.42
C VAL A 14 10.05 -0.22 5.63
N PHE A 15 8.94 -0.12 6.36
CA PHE A 15 8.01 -1.23 6.54
C PHE A 15 7.45 -1.74 5.20
N PHE A 16 6.93 -0.84 4.36
CA PHE A 16 6.39 -1.18 3.05
C PHE A 16 7.42 -1.89 2.16
N LEU A 17 8.63 -1.31 2.05
CA LEU A 17 9.70 -1.85 1.20
C LEU A 17 10.22 -3.21 1.68
N ALA A 18 10.11 -3.51 2.98
CA ALA A 18 10.50 -4.79 3.54
C ALA A 18 9.40 -5.86 3.40
N VAL A 19 8.15 -5.49 3.63
CA VAL A 19 7.04 -6.47 3.76
C VAL A 19 6.28 -6.65 2.45
N GLY A 20 6.02 -5.57 1.72
CA GLY A 20 5.22 -5.60 0.48
C GLY A 20 5.75 -6.60 -0.55
N PRO A 21 7.06 -6.58 -0.89
CA PRO A 21 7.64 -7.53 -1.85
C PRO A 21 7.64 -8.98 -1.38
N GLU A 22 7.84 -9.25 -0.08
CA GLU A 22 7.79 -10.62 0.47
C GLU A 22 6.38 -11.19 0.37
N LEU A 23 5.37 -10.42 0.75
CA LEU A 23 3.97 -10.84 0.65
C LEU A 23 3.54 -11.07 -0.81
N PHE A 24 4.10 -10.33 -1.77
CA PHE A 24 3.86 -10.64 -3.19
C PHE A 24 4.42 -12.02 -3.55
N ARG A 25 5.63 -12.34 -3.11
CA ARG A 25 6.24 -13.66 -3.35
C ARG A 25 5.41 -14.78 -2.73
N ASP A 26 4.82 -14.56 -1.55
CA ASP A 26 3.89 -15.53 -0.96
C ASP A 26 2.66 -15.79 -1.87
N LEU A 27 2.15 -14.76 -2.55
CA LEU A 27 1.07 -14.93 -3.55
C LEU A 27 1.54 -15.72 -4.77
N GLU A 28 2.78 -15.51 -5.22
CA GLU A 28 3.39 -16.25 -6.31
C GLU A 28 3.59 -17.72 -5.94
N ASP A 29 4.15 -18.00 -4.77
CA ASP A 29 4.42 -19.34 -4.25
C ASP A 29 3.12 -20.11 -3.98
N ALA A 30 2.05 -19.41 -3.61
CA ALA A 30 0.70 -19.97 -3.51
C ALA A 30 0.02 -20.23 -4.87
N GLY A 31 0.64 -19.82 -5.99
CA GLY A 31 0.09 -19.99 -7.33
C GLY A 31 -1.12 -19.09 -7.62
N LEU A 32 -1.28 -18.00 -6.87
CA LEU A 32 -2.39 -17.05 -7.01
C LEU A 32 -2.13 -15.97 -8.06
N VAL A 33 -0.88 -15.86 -8.51
CA VAL A 33 -0.45 -14.94 -9.57
C VAL A 33 -0.22 -15.73 -10.86
N GLU A 34 -0.72 -15.21 -11.99
CA GLU A 34 -0.50 -15.82 -13.29
C GLU A 34 1.00 -15.84 -13.62
N PRO A 35 1.59 -17.01 -13.93
CA PRO A 35 3.02 -17.11 -14.15
C PRO A 35 3.42 -16.52 -15.52
N GLY A 36 4.62 -15.95 -15.56
CA GLY A 36 5.23 -15.46 -16.79
C GLY A 36 4.98 -13.97 -17.06
N GLU A 37 5.90 -13.37 -17.80
CA GLU A 37 5.78 -11.98 -18.23
C GLU A 37 4.91 -11.87 -19.48
N PRO A 38 4.07 -10.82 -19.62
CA PRO A 38 3.99 -9.61 -18.79
C PRO A 38 2.93 -9.66 -17.66
N ALA A 39 2.36 -10.84 -17.37
CA ALA A 39 1.29 -10.97 -16.39
C ALA A 39 1.79 -10.76 -14.96
N ARG A 40 2.94 -11.34 -14.63
CA ARG A 40 3.61 -11.19 -13.35
C ARG A 40 3.98 -9.74 -13.03
N GLU A 41 4.67 -9.03 -13.94
CA GLU A 41 5.04 -7.62 -13.74
C GLU A 41 3.82 -6.74 -13.46
N ARG A 42 2.72 -6.93 -14.22
CA ARG A 42 1.46 -6.23 -13.96
C ARG A 42 0.91 -6.55 -12.56
N ALA A 43 0.84 -7.83 -12.18
CA ALA A 43 0.32 -8.22 -10.88
C ALA A 43 1.16 -7.64 -9.74
N GLN A 44 2.48 -7.58 -9.90
CA GLN A 44 3.39 -6.96 -8.95
C GLN A 44 3.13 -5.46 -8.82
N ASP A 45 3.06 -4.75 -9.94
CA ASP A 45 2.80 -3.30 -9.96
C ASP A 45 1.45 -2.94 -9.30
N GLU A 46 0.41 -3.72 -9.56
CA GLU A 46 -0.93 -3.53 -8.98
C GLU A 46 -0.96 -3.88 -7.48
N TRP A 47 -0.26 -4.96 -7.08
CA TRP A 47 -0.10 -5.31 -5.68
C TRP A 47 0.60 -4.20 -4.90
N GLU A 48 1.68 -3.63 -5.41
CA GLU A 48 2.42 -2.57 -4.73
C GLU A 48 1.57 -1.32 -4.54
N CYS A 49 0.73 -0.96 -5.52
CA CYS A 49 -0.24 0.12 -5.36
C CYS A 49 -1.23 -0.16 -4.23
N PHE A 50 -1.72 -1.40 -4.15
CA PHE A 50 -2.69 -1.83 -3.13
C PHE A 50 -2.07 -1.89 -1.72
N ALA A 51 -0.86 -2.44 -1.61
CA ALA A 51 -0.10 -2.50 -0.35
C ALA A 51 0.30 -1.10 0.15
N LEU A 52 0.65 -0.17 -0.74
CA LEU A 52 0.95 1.21 -0.37
C LEU A 52 -0.31 1.94 0.12
N TYR A 53 -1.47 1.66 -0.48
CA TYR A 53 -2.76 2.17 0.00
C TYR A 53 -3.11 1.62 1.40
N ALA A 54 -2.81 0.35 1.67
CA ALA A 54 -2.94 -0.24 3.00
C ALA A 54 -2.10 0.50 4.04
N CYS A 55 -0.86 0.86 3.69
CA CYS A 55 0.03 1.63 4.55
C CYS A 55 -0.57 3.00 4.89
N VAL A 56 -1.12 3.72 3.90
CA VAL A 56 -1.81 5.00 4.12
C VAL A 56 -3.04 4.83 5.01
N ARG A 57 -3.84 3.77 4.80
CA ARG A 57 -4.97 3.46 5.69
C ARG A 57 -4.53 3.20 7.12
N GLY A 58 -3.44 2.46 7.33
CA GLY A 58 -2.86 2.21 8.64
C GLY A 58 -2.40 3.49 9.34
N LEU A 59 -1.73 4.38 8.61
CA LEU A 59 -1.32 5.70 9.10
C LEU A 59 -2.53 6.54 9.54
N VAL A 60 -3.57 6.62 8.71
CA VAL A 60 -4.82 7.34 9.05
C VAL A 60 -5.50 6.71 10.27
N ALA A 61 -5.50 5.39 10.40
CA ALA A 61 -6.08 4.71 11.55
C ALA A 61 -5.30 4.96 12.86
N ALA A 62 -3.98 5.15 12.78
CA ALA A 62 -3.14 5.40 13.95
C ALA A 62 -3.21 6.84 14.48
N GLY A 63 -3.34 7.83 13.59
CA GLY A 63 -3.25 9.26 13.94
C GLY A 63 -4.41 10.15 13.52
N GLY A 64 -5.41 9.60 12.81
CA GLY A 64 -6.47 10.38 12.17
C GLY A 64 -6.03 11.03 10.85
N PHE A 65 -6.91 11.85 10.27
CA PHE A 65 -6.65 12.57 9.02
C PHE A 65 -6.50 14.07 9.29
N GLY A 66 -5.27 14.58 9.16
CA GLY A 66 -4.92 15.99 9.33
C GLY A 66 -3.66 16.37 8.55
N LEU A 67 -3.17 17.61 8.71
CA LEU A 67 -2.00 18.10 7.98
C LEU A 67 -0.75 17.25 8.23
N GLU A 68 -0.53 16.78 9.45
CA GLU A 68 0.59 15.88 9.76
C GLU A 68 0.49 14.52 9.04
N THR A 69 -0.72 14.01 8.84
CA THR A 69 -0.96 12.79 8.08
C THR A 69 -0.58 13.00 6.62
N VAL A 70 -0.90 14.16 6.05
CA VAL A 70 -0.52 14.53 4.67
C VAL A 70 1.00 14.58 4.55
N ASP A 71 1.69 15.28 5.46
CA ASP A 71 3.16 15.35 5.46
C ASP A 71 3.82 13.96 5.58
N ALA A 72 3.24 13.07 6.37
CA ALA A 72 3.71 11.70 6.52
C ALA A 72 3.45 10.85 5.26
N VAL A 73 2.31 11.01 4.58
CA VAL A 73 2.02 10.36 3.30
C VAL A 73 2.98 10.86 2.21
N ASP A 74 3.22 12.16 2.12
CA ASP A 74 4.17 12.75 1.17
C ASP A 74 5.58 12.19 1.39
N SER A 75 6.02 12.12 2.66
CA SER A 75 7.34 11.56 2.99
C SER A 75 7.44 10.05 2.74
N LEU A 76 6.34 9.30 2.90
CA LEU A 76 6.27 7.88 2.51
C LEU A 76 6.46 7.74 1.00
N HIS A 77 5.69 8.48 0.21
CA HIS A 77 5.77 8.42 -1.26
C HIS A 77 7.10 8.89 -1.81
N GLU A 78 7.72 9.91 -1.22
CA GLU A 78 9.06 10.38 -1.58
C GLU A 78 10.09 9.26 -1.40
N ALA A 79 10.14 8.62 -0.24
CA ALA A 79 11.10 7.55 0.07
C ALA A 79 10.88 6.29 -0.81
N VAL A 80 9.62 5.92 -1.04
CA VAL A 80 9.29 4.79 -1.93
C VAL A 80 9.66 5.12 -3.39
N ALA A 81 9.38 6.33 -3.86
CA ALA A 81 9.73 6.76 -5.20
C ALA A 81 11.25 6.86 -5.41
N GLU A 82 12.02 7.29 -4.41
CA GLU A 82 13.49 7.28 -4.44
C GLU A 82 14.00 5.86 -4.66
N ARG A 83 13.49 4.89 -3.89
CA ARG A 83 13.88 3.48 -4.04
C ARG A 83 13.56 2.94 -5.44
N TRP A 84 12.38 3.23 -5.95
CA TRP A 84 11.97 2.84 -7.30
C TRP A 84 12.82 3.49 -8.40
N GLY A 85 13.18 4.76 -8.22
CA GLY A 85 14.06 5.48 -9.16
C GLY A 85 15.48 4.91 -9.19
N LEU A 86 15.98 4.38 -8.07
CA LEU A 86 17.27 3.68 -8.02
C LEU A 86 17.23 2.33 -8.76
N GLU A 87 16.11 1.62 -8.71
CA GLU A 87 15.92 0.32 -9.38
C GLU A 87 15.66 0.44 -10.89
N GLY A 88 15.15 1.60 -11.35
CA GLY A 88 14.87 1.85 -12.75
C GLY A 88 15.04 3.32 -13.11
N ALA A 89 16.29 3.75 -13.33
CA ALA A 89 16.76 5.12 -13.59
C ALA A 89 16.13 5.87 -14.79
N ASP A 90 14.98 5.40 -15.28
CA ASP A 90 14.16 6.01 -16.30
C ASP A 90 13.06 6.91 -15.67
N PRO A 91 13.13 8.24 -15.88
CA PRO A 91 12.13 9.18 -15.41
C PRO A 91 10.71 8.90 -15.93
N GLU A 92 10.56 8.35 -17.15
CA GLU A 92 9.25 8.06 -17.73
C GLU A 92 8.57 6.91 -16.99
N ARG A 93 9.32 5.85 -16.68
CA ARG A 93 8.83 4.73 -15.87
C ARG A 93 8.39 5.19 -14.48
N LEU A 94 9.17 6.05 -13.83
CA LEU A 94 8.80 6.60 -12.52
C LEU A 94 7.52 7.46 -12.60
N ALA A 95 7.39 8.28 -13.65
CA ALA A 95 6.19 9.10 -13.87
C ALA A 95 4.95 8.23 -14.12
N ALA A 96 5.07 7.19 -14.95
CA ALA A 96 3.99 6.24 -15.22
C ALA A 96 3.54 5.51 -13.93
N ARG A 97 4.50 5.12 -13.09
CA ARG A 97 4.21 4.46 -11.81
C ARG A 97 3.50 5.39 -10.83
N ARG A 98 3.93 6.64 -10.70
CA ARG A 98 3.23 7.66 -9.90
C ARG A 98 1.80 7.90 -10.39
N ALA A 99 1.59 7.98 -11.70
CA ALA A 99 0.26 8.14 -12.28
C ALA A 99 -0.64 6.93 -11.97
N ARG A 100 -0.09 5.71 -12.01
CA ARG A 100 -0.83 4.49 -11.63
C ARG A 100 -1.23 4.50 -10.16
N VAL A 101 -0.29 4.80 -9.25
CA VAL A 101 -0.59 4.93 -7.80
C VAL A 101 -1.73 5.92 -7.57
N ALA A 102 -1.65 7.11 -8.19
CA ALA A 102 -2.70 8.12 -8.07
C ALA A 102 -4.06 7.61 -8.58
N ALA A 103 -4.09 6.92 -9.73
CA ALA A 103 -5.31 6.34 -10.28
C ALA A 103 -5.91 5.25 -9.37
N ARG A 104 -5.08 4.39 -8.79
CA ARG A 104 -5.54 3.35 -7.84
C ARG A 104 -6.07 3.97 -6.55
N TYR A 105 -5.41 5.01 -6.04
CA TYR A 105 -5.85 5.70 -4.81
C TYR A 105 -7.20 6.38 -5.01
N ALA A 106 -7.44 7.00 -6.18
CA ALA A 106 -8.75 7.56 -6.50
C ALA A 106 -9.84 6.48 -6.50
N GLU A 107 -9.62 5.36 -7.19
CA GLU A 107 -10.57 4.23 -7.23
C GLU A 107 -10.83 3.65 -5.82
N TYR A 108 -9.78 3.37 -5.06
CA TYR A 108 -9.90 2.81 -3.71
C TYR A 108 -10.55 3.79 -2.72
N GLY A 109 -10.30 5.09 -2.88
CA GLY A 109 -10.96 6.14 -2.13
C GLY A 109 -12.46 6.19 -2.42
N GLU A 110 -12.87 6.13 -3.69
CA GLU A 110 -14.28 6.06 -4.11
C GLU A 110 -14.98 4.81 -3.56
N ILE A 111 -14.31 3.65 -3.62
CA ILE A 111 -14.83 2.40 -3.04
C ILE A 111 -15.08 2.56 -1.53
N GLY A 112 -14.12 3.13 -0.81
CA GLY A 112 -14.23 3.40 0.62
C GLY A 112 -15.38 4.35 0.93
N GLN A 113 -15.51 5.44 0.19
CA GLN A 113 -16.60 6.41 0.35
C GLN A 113 -17.97 5.79 0.07
N ALA A 114 -18.10 5.01 -1.00
CA ALA A 114 -19.35 4.35 -1.39
C ALA A 114 -19.81 3.28 -0.39
N ALA A 115 -18.88 2.68 0.37
CA ALA A 115 -19.21 1.75 1.45
C ALA A 115 -19.68 2.45 2.74
N GLY A 116 -19.45 3.76 2.86
CA GLY A 116 -19.81 4.54 4.04
C GLY A 116 -19.17 3.99 5.32
N LYS A 117 -19.98 3.72 6.35
CA LYS A 117 -19.51 3.17 7.64
C LYS A 117 -19.35 1.64 7.64
N ASN A 118 -19.62 0.96 6.52
CA ASN A 118 -19.54 -0.49 6.45
C ASN A 118 -18.11 -0.94 6.08
N ALA A 119 -17.27 -1.13 7.09
CA ALA A 119 -15.88 -1.55 6.93
C ALA A 119 -15.74 -2.91 6.22
N ALA A 120 -16.62 -3.87 6.49
CA ALA A 120 -16.57 -5.18 5.85
C ALA A 120 -16.87 -5.09 4.35
N LEU A 121 -17.86 -4.27 3.98
CA LEU A 121 -18.18 -4.02 2.56
C LEU A 121 -17.04 -3.28 1.85
N ALA A 122 -16.44 -2.28 2.50
CA ALA A 122 -15.29 -1.56 1.94
C ALA A 122 -14.12 -2.52 1.67
N SER A 123 -13.75 -3.32 2.66
CA SER A 123 -12.60 -4.24 2.58
C SER A 123 -12.81 -5.29 1.49
N ARG A 124 -14.01 -5.89 1.41
CA ARG A 124 -14.36 -6.82 0.33
C ARG A 124 -14.24 -6.18 -1.06
N ARG A 125 -14.81 -4.98 -1.25
CA ARG A 125 -14.79 -4.30 -2.56
C ARG A 125 -13.38 -3.83 -2.96
N LEU A 126 -12.56 -3.43 -1.99
CA LEU A 126 -11.16 -3.09 -2.21
C LEU A 126 -10.37 -4.31 -2.70
N ALA A 127 -10.54 -5.45 -2.03
CA ALA A 127 -9.91 -6.71 -2.41
C ALA A 127 -10.36 -7.17 -3.81
N GLU A 128 -11.66 -7.09 -4.11
CA GLU A 128 -12.20 -7.40 -5.45
C GLU A 128 -11.62 -6.48 -6.52
N ALA A 129 -11.43 -5.20 -6.24
CA ALA A 129 -10.82 -4.27 -7.18
C ALA A 129 -9.34 -4.60 -7.40
N ALA A 130 -8.56 -4.77 -6.34
CA ALA A 130 -7.14 -5.13 -6.45
C ALA A 130 -6.92 -6.44 -7.21
N ALA A 131 -7.66 -7.50 -6.86
CA ALA A 131 -7.55 -8.79 -7.53
C ALA A 131 -7.91 -8.71 -9.01
N ARG A 132 -8.92 -7.91 -9.41
CA ARG A 132 -9.24 -7.68 -10.83
C ARG A 132 -8.07 -7.04 -11.58
N HIS A 133 -7.42 -6.03 -10.98
CA HIS A 133 -6.28 -5.37 -11.63
C HIS A 133 -5.07 -6.30 -11.75
N MET A 134 -4.80 -7.08 -10.71
CA MET A 134 -3.73 -8.10 -10.74
C MET A 134 -3.99 -9.17 -11.81
N ALA A 135 -5.22 -9.71 -11.89
CA ALA A 135 -5.60 -10.70 -12.89
C ALA A 135 -5.61 -10.13 -14.33
N GLY A 136 -5.77 -8.81 -14.49
CA GLY A 136 -5.77 -8.14 -15.80
C GLY A 136 -6.94 -8.61 -16.69
N PRO A 137 -6.69 -9.18 -17.89
CA PRO A 137 -7.76 -9.66 -18.77
C PRO A 137 -8.45 -10.93 -18.25
N SER A 138 -7.81 -11.65 -17.32
CA SER A 138 -8.33 -12.85 -16.69
C SER A 138 -9.32 -12.49 -15.58
N SER A 139 -10.32 -13.34 -15.33
CA SER A 139 -11.16 -13.18 -14.12
C SER A 139 -10.35 -13.54 -12.88
N PRO A 140 -10.38 -12.74 -11.81
CA PRO A 140 -9.66 -13.09 -10.58
C PRO A 140 -10.27 -14.33 -9.94
N ALA A 141 -9.41 -15.25 -9.50
CA ALA A 141 -9.83 -16.38 -8.68
C ALA A 141 -10.40 -15.88 -7.34
N PRO A 142 -11.47 -16.49 -6.79
CA PRO A 142 -11.99 -16.13 -5.47
C PRO A 142 -10.93 -16.16 -4.38
N GLU A 143 -10.02 -17.14 -4.43
CA GLU A 143 -8.92 -17.32 -3.49
C GLU A 143 -7.93 -16.14 -3.53
N LEU A 144 -7.70 -15.56 -4.72
CA LEU A 144 -6.89 -14.35 -4.85
C LEU A 144 -7.57 -13.17 -4.14
N VAL A 145 -8.87 -12.97 -4.37
CA VAL A 145 -9.65 -11.89 -3.71
C VAL A 145 -9.58 -12.01 -2.19
N GLU A 146 -9.82 -13.21 -1.65
CA GLU A 146 -9.77 -13.44 -0.21
C GLU A 146 -8.37 -13.19 0.36
N THR A 147 -7.34 -13.72 -0.30
CA THR A 147 -5.96 -13.61 0.18
C THR A 147 -5.47 -12.16 0.13
N VAL A 148 -5.65 -11.44 -0.98
CA VAL A 148 -5.19 -10.04 -1.06
C VAL A 148 -5.95 -9.14 -0.08
N GLY A 149 -7.23 -9.41 0.15
CA GLY A 149 -8.01 -8.70 1.17
C GLY A 149 -7.44 -8.89 2.57
N ALA A 150 -7.16 -10.14 2.95
CA ALA A 150 -6.56 -10.46 4.24
C ALA A 150 -5.17 -9.84 4.41
N LEU A 151 -4.31 -9.92 3.38
CA LEU A 151 -2.99 -9.31 3.40
C LEU A 151 -3.06 -7.78 3.49
N HIS A 152 -4.02 -7.15 2.80
CA HIS A 152 -4.21 -5.70 2.88
C HIS A 152 -4.60 -5.26 4.30
N ASP A 153 -5.52 -5.97 4.96
CA ASP A 153 -5.91 -5.62 6.33
C ASP A 153 -4.75 -5.85 7.32
N ALA A 154 -4.00 -6.94 7.17
CA ALA A 154 -2.79 -7.19 7.96
C ALA A 154 -1.70 -6.13 7.74
N LEU A 155 -1.49 -5.70 6.50
CA LEU A 155 -0.58 -4.60 6.15
C LEU A 155 -1.01 -3.28 6.78
N ALA A 156 -2.30 -2.96 6.75
CA ALA A 156 -2.82 -1.74 7.36
C ALA A 156 -2.63 -1.75 8.89
N GLU A 157 -2.83 -2.89 9.54
CA GLU A 157 -2.56 -3.06 10.97
C GLU A 157 -1.06 -2.93 11.30
N GLY A 158 -0.20 -3.61 10.53
CA GLY A 158 1.26 -3.53 10.69
C GLY A 158 1.79 -2.11 10.45
N ALA A 159 1.26 -1.41 9.46
CA ALA A 159 1.56 -0.01 9.20
C ALA A 159 1.17 0.90 10.37
N ALA A 160 -0.04 0.72 10.91
CA ALA A 160 -0.49 1.48 12.07
C ALA A 160 0.42 1.26 13.30
N GLU A 161 0.90 0.03 13.48
CA GLU A 161 1.82 -0.33 14.56
C GLU A 161 3.23 0.25 14.35
N ALA A 162 3.77 0.19 13.13
CA ALA A 162 5.05 0.81 12.80
C ALA A 162 5.05 2.32 13.10
N VAL A 163 3.94 3.00 12.77
CA VAL A 163 3.74 4.42 13.06
C VAL A 163 3.67 4.68 14.57
N ARG A 164 2.94 3.86 15.34
CA ARG A 164 2.83 4.01 16.80
C ARG A 164 4.20 3.89 17.47
N ARG A 165 5.03 2.93 17.06
CA ARG A 165 6.38 2.74 17.62
C ARG A 165 7.29 3.92 17.35
N ALA A 166 7.30 4.41 16.11
CA ALA A 166 8.09 5.59 15.74
C ALA A 166 7.71 6.85 16.56
N GLY A 167 6.44 6.99 16.96
CA GLY A 167 5.99 8.07 17.84
C GLY A 167 6.36 7.90 19.33
N HIS A 168 6.65 6.68 19.80
CA HIS A 168 7.00 6.41 21.21
C HIS A 168 8.49 6.56 21.49
N ASP A 169 9.37 6.18 20.56
CA ASP A 169 10.83 6.24 20.72
C ASP A 169 11.40 7.67 20.77
N GLY A 170 10.55 8.69 20.61
CA GLY A 170 10.91 10.11 20.68
C GLY A 170 10.76 10.79 22.05
N THR A 171 10.35 10.07 23.11
CA THR A 171 10.22 10.64 24.46
C THR A 171 11.49 10.37 25.27
N PRO A 172 12.35 11.36 25.55
CA PRO A 172 13.38 11.17 26.56
C PRO A 172 12.67 11.06 27.90
N GLU A 173 12.84 9.93 28.59
CA GLU A 173 12.52 9.83 30.01
C GLU A 173 13.34 10.91 30.75
N GLY A 174 12.64 11.95 31.20
CA GLY A 174 13.17 13.04 32.01
C GLY A 174 12.58 13.00 33.40
#